data_AF-A0A1E3U6Z0-F1
#
_entry.id   AF-A0A1E3U6Z0-F1
#
_cell.length_a   1.000
_cell.length_b   1.000
_cell.length_c   1.000
_cell.angle_alpha   90.00
_cell.angle_beta   90.00
_cell.angle_gamma   90.00
#
_symmetry.space_group_name_H-M   'P 1'
#
loop_
_entity.id
_entity.type
_entity.pdbx_description
1 polymer ?
#
loop_
_entity_poly.entity_id
_entity_poly.type
_entity_poly.pdbx_seq_one_letter_code
_entity_poly.pdbx_strand_id
1 'polypeptide(L)'
;MKRKLLSTLLLTSLLIISGCGKQDGRTDSWGQPQSYAEIAEKLKNFEITGITDELIQNLESDYAQLPPDVEFDKTANLLTAVGAGTFNAATGTWTPATNGVYCFDIEIYNLTTMYTDFLLGVSSLDKEELDFQNITEDTSQVNWEEGTGKRTVSFTWNGKSYSLEAEMHNDWFDAGVANELGKIIKENSKDKQLFFADDGYQECIVFYRDKEWADNFQKETGLVLSPTP
;
A
#
# COMPACT_ATOMS: atom_id res chain seq x y z
N MET A 1 26.94 12.37 -29.85
CA MET A 1 26.85 10.91 -29.62
C MET A 1 26.09 10.68 -28.32
N LYS A 2 24.91 10.08 -28.41
CA LYS A 2 24.06 9.72 -27.25
C LYS A 2 24.68 8.52 -26.54
N ARG A 3 24.97 8.61 -25.25
CA ARG A 3 25.18 7.44 -24.39
C ARG A 3 23.85 7.13 -23.71
N LYS A 4 23.27 5.99 -24.08
CA LYS A 4 22.10 5.41 -23.40
C LYS A 4 22.55 4.95 -22.02
N LEU A 5 21.96 5.49 -20.95
CA LEU A 5 21.99 4.83 -19.64
C LEU A 5 20.89 3.77 -19.66
N LEU A 6 21.28 2.50 -19.60
CA LEU A 6 20.39 1.44 -19.15
C LEU A 6 20.24 1.61 -17.64
N SER A 7 19.05 1.97 -17.18
CA SER A 7 18.66 1.81 -15.78
C SER A 7 18.43 0.32 -15.55
N THR A 8 19.27 -0.28 -14.73
CA THR A 8 19.08 -1.63 -14.21
C THR A 8 18.92 -1.41 -12.71
N LEU A 9 17.68 -1.45 -12.21
CA LEU A 9 17.44 -1.50 -10.77
C LEU A 9 17.96 -2.85 -10.30
N LEU A 10 18.98 -2.83 -9.44
CA LEU A 10 19.59 -4.03 -8.89
C LEU A 10 18.86 -4.41 -7.59
N LEU A 11 18.41 -5.67 -7.56
CA LEU A 11 17.88 -6.39 -6.41
C LEU A 11 18.82 -6.32 -5.18
N THR A 12 18.24 -5.87 -4.07
CA THR A 12 18.28 -6.44 -2.70
C THR A 12 19.61 -6.96 -2.13
N SER A 13 20.09 -6.27 -1.10
CA SER A 13 21.04 -6.80 -0.11
C SER A 13 20.31 -7.60 0.98
N LEU A 14 20.41 -8.93 0.94
CA LEU A 14 20.06 -9.81 2.07
C LEU A 14 21.11 -9.69 3.18
N LEU A 15 20.70 -9.22 4.35
CA LEU A 15 21.41 -9.45 5.61
C LEU A 15 20.78 -10.66 6.32
N ILE A 16 21.53 -11.75 6.36
CA ILE A 16 21.19 -13.00 7.04
C ILE A 16 21.34 -12.78 8.55
N ILE A 17 20.24 -12.85 9.30
CA ILE A 17 20.27 -13.07 10.74
C ILE A 17 19.69 -14.46 11.00
N SER A 18 20.58 -15.39 11.34
CA SER A 18 20.25 -16.77 11.72
C SER A 18 19.42 -16.79 13.01
N GLY A 19 18.13 -17.09 12.90
CA GLY A 19 17.25 -17.42 14.02
C GLY A 19 16.86 -18.89 14.00
N CYS A 20 17.39 -19.68 14.94
CA CYS A 20 16.89 -21.04 15.23
C CYS A 20 15.44 -20.96 15.75
N GLY A 21 14.49 -21.49 15.00
CA GLY A 21 13.09 -21.65 15.41
C GLY A 21 12.52 -22.96 14.88
N LYS A 22 11.87 -23.72 15.76
CA LYS A 22 11.38 -25.10 15.57
C LYS A 22 10.50 -25.26 14.33
N GLN A 23 10.72 -26.33 13.56
CA GLN A 23 9.76 -26.87 12.60
C GLN A 23 8.51 -27.31 13.37
N ASP A 24 7.39 -26.63 13.15
CA ASP A 24 6.07 -27.14 13.47
C ASP A 24 5.42 -27.65 12.19
N GLY A 25 4.95 -28.89 12.23
CA GLY A 25 4.37 -29.59 11.09
C GLY A 25 3.01 -29.01 10.73
N ARG A 26 2.98 -28.16 9.70
CA ARG A 26 1.78 -27.86 8.91
C ARG A 26 1.95 -28.46 7.52
N THR A 27 1.68 -29.75 7.41
CA THR A 27 1.28 -30.35 6.14
C THR A 27 -0.22 -30.54 6.24
N ASP A 28 -1.01 -29.71 5.57
CA ASP A 28 -2.34 -30.07 5.08
C ASP A 28 -2.85 -29.07 4.01
N SER A 29 -3.04 -29.59 2.80
CA SER A 29 -4.00 -29.13 1.78
C SER A 29 -3.80 -27.73 1.15
N TRP A 30 -2.78 -27.58 0.30
CA TRP A 30 -2.84 -26.56 -0.75
C TRP A 30 -3.47 -27.17 -2.01
N GLY A 31 -4.61 -26.60 -2.44
CA GLY A 31 -5.04 -26.75 -3.83
C GLY A 31 -3.93 -26.27 -4.79
N GLN A 32 -4.10 -26.51 -6.09
CA GLN A 32 -3.15 -25.95 -7.06
C GLN A 32 -2.97 -24.44 -6.80
N PRO A 33 -1.73 -23.90 -6.86
CA PRO A 33 -1.49 -22.47 -6.65
C PRO A 33 -2.36 -21.69 -7.62
N GLN A 34 -3.16 -20.76 -7.12
CA GLN A 34 -4.04 -19.97 -7.99
C GLN A 34 -3.20 -19.14 -8.97
N SER A 35 -3.66 -19.05 -10.20
CA SER A 35 -3.12 -18.12 -11.20
C SER A 35 -3.56 -16.69 -10.89
N TYR A 36 -2.78 -15.69 -11.34
CA TYR A 36 -3.17 -14.28 -11.30
C TYR A 36 -4.47 -14.03 -12.06
N ALA A 37 -4.76 -14.79 -13.11
CA ALA A 37 -6.03 -14.71 -13.83
C ALA A 37 -7.23 -15.12 -12.96
N GLU A 38 -7.12 -16.24 -12.22
CA GLU A 38 -8.17 -16.69 -11.29
C GLU A 38 -8.37 -15.71 -10.13
N ILE A 39 -7.27 -15.13 -9.62
CA ILE A 39 -7.32 -14.10 -8.58
C ILE A 39 -8.00 -12.83 -9.14
N ALA A 40 -7.62 -12.38 -10.33
CA ALA A 40 -8.20 -11.20 -10.97
C ALA A 40 -9.71 -11.33 -11.17
N GLU A 41 -10.21 -12.50 -11.57
CA GLU A 41 -11.66 -12.75 -11.68
C GLU A 41 -12.38 -12.62 -10.34
N LYS A 42 -11.77 -13.07 -9.24
CA LYS A 42 -12.35 -12.87 -7.90
C LYS A 42 -12.38 -11.38 -7.53
N LEU A 43 -11.28 -10.65 -7.76
CA LEU A 43 -11.14 -9.24 -7.39
C LEU A 43 -12.14 -8.33 -8.12
N LYS A 44 -12.58 -8.69 -9.34
CA LYS A 44 -13.65 -7.97 -10.06
C LYS A 44 -14.96 -7.91 -9.27
N ASN A 45 -15.28 -8.94 -8.49
CA ASN A 45 -16.49 -8.97 -7.64
C ASN A 45 -16.41 -8.00 -6.47
N PHE A 46 -15.22 -7.45 -6.19
CA PHE A 46 -14.96 -6.52 -5.10
C PHE A 46 -14.71 -5.08 -5.61
N GLU A 47 -15.13 -4.81 -6.85
CA GLU A 47 -15.02 -3.49 -7.50
C GLU A 47 -13.57 -3.03 -7.69
N ILE A 48 -12.62 -3.97 -7.66
CA ILE A 48 -11.23 -3.69 -8.01
C ILE A 48 -11.12 -3.70 -9.54
N THR A 49 -10.71 -2.57 -10.10
CA THR A 49 -10.61 -2.37 -11.55
C THR A 49 -9.16 -2.16 -11.98
N GLY A 50 -8.91 -1.83 -13.26
CA GLY A 50 -7.55 -1.57 -13.75
C GLY A 50 -6.65 -2.81 -13.90
N ILE A 51 -7.12 -4.00 -13.53
CA ILE A 51 -6.42 -5.26 -13.78
C ILE A 51 -6.55 -5.61 -15.28
N THR A 52 -5.45 -5.51 -16.02
CA THR A 52 -5.40 -5.80 -17.47
C THR A 52 -4.80 -7.17 -17.75
N ASP A 53 -5.10 -7.75 -18.91
CA ASP A 53 -4.48 -9.00 -19.36
C ASP A 53 -2.94 -8.88 -19.46
N GLU A 54 -2.43 -7.71 -19.84
CA GLU A 54 -1.00 -7.41 -19.89
C GLU A 54 -0.38 -7.47 -18.49
N LEU A 55 -1.03 -6.86 -17.49
CA LEU A 55 -0.55 -6.92 -16.10
C LEU A 55 -0.51 -8.37 -15.60
N ILE A 56 -1.59 -9.13 -15.83
CA ILE A 56 -1.67 -10.54 -15.44
C ILE A 56 -0.52 -11.34 -16.09
N GLN A 57 -0.30 -11.18 -17.38
CA GLN A 57 0.77 -11.88 -18.10
C GLN A 57 2.16 -11.52 -17.58
N ASN A 58 2.40 -10.25 -17.28
CA ASN A 58 3.68 -9.79 -16.73
C ASN A 58 3.92 -10.41 -15.36
N LEU A 59 2.94 -10.37 -14.44
CA LEU A 59 3.08 -10.94 -13.11
C LEU A 59 3.25 -12.47 -13.12
N GLU A 60 2.57 -13.19 -14.00
CA GLU A 60 2.81 -14.63 -14.18
C GLU A 60 4.23 -14.91 -14.70
N SER A 61 4.70 -14.12 -15.66
CA SER A 61 6.05 -14.25 -16.21
C SER A 61 7.12 -13.96 -15.17
N ASP A 62 6.92 -12.92 -14.35
CA ASP A 62 7.85 -12.55 -13.28
C ASP A 62 7.86 -13.63 -12.19
N TYR A 63 6.69 -14.11 -11.77
CA TYR A 63 6.58 -15.18 -10.78
C TYR A 63 7.26 -16.47 -11.25
N ALA A 64 7.10 -16.86 -12.51
CA ALA A 64 7.72 -18.07 -13.07
C ALA A 64 9.26 -18.02 -13.12
N GLN A 65 9.85 -16.82 -13.01
CA GLN A 65 11.31 -16.62 -13.00
C GLN A 65 11.90 -16.60 -11.59
N LEU A 66 11.06 -16.60 -10.55
CA LEU A 66 11.53 -16.58 -9.18
C LEU A 66 12.19 -17.90 -8.78
N PRO A 67 13.16 -17.85 -7.83
CA PRO A 67 13.65 -19.05 -7.18
C PRO A 67 12.50 -19.84 -6.54
N PRO A 68 12.54 -21.19 -6.55
CA PRO A 68 11.43 -22.03 -6.08
C PRO A 68 11.17 -21.92 -4.57
N ASP A 69 12.09 -21.34 -3.81
CA ASP A 69 11.99 -21.08 -2.38
C ASP A 69 11.41 -19.69 -2.05
N VAL A 70 11.18 -18.85 -3.07
CA VAL A 70 10.46 -17.58 -2.92
C VAL A 70 8.98 -17.84 -3.07
N GLU A 71 8.26 -17.80 -1.96
CA GLU A 71 6.80 -17.82 -1.91
C GLU A 71 6.30 -16.47 -1.37
N PHE A 72 5.27 -15.92 -2.00
CA PHE A 72 4.56 -14.74 -1.50
C PHE A 72 3.07 -14.81 -1.89
N ASP A 73 2.25 -13.98 -1.25
CA ASP A 73 0.82 -13.91 -1.53
C ASP A 73 0.57 -13.22 -2.89
N LYS A 74 0.19 -14.02 -3.90
CA LYS A 74 -0.14 -13.51 -5.24
C LYS A 74 -1.31 -12.53 -5.25
N THR A 75 -2.25 -12.64 -4.31
CA THR A 75 -3.35 -11.67 -4.20
C THR A 75 -2.79 -10.33 -3.76
N ALA A 76 -1.96 -10.30 -2.72
CA ALA A 76 -1.33 -9.08 -2.23
C ALA A 76 -0.45 -8.46 -3.32
N ASN A 77 0.40 -9.24 -3.99
CA ASN A 77 1.26 -8.73 -5.07
C ASN A 77 0.48 -8.13 -6.25
N LEU A 78 -0.64 -8.75 -6.66
CA LEU A 78 -1.50 -8.17 -7.69
C LEU A 78 -2.11 -6.84 -7.23
N LEU A 79 -2.57 -6.76 -5.98
CA LEU A 79 -3.14 -5.54 -5.41
C LEU A 79 -2.10 -4.43 -5.27
N THR A 80 -0.86 -4.77 -4.90
CA THR A 80 0.27 -3.84 -4.91
C THR A 80 0.48 -3.23 -6.29
N ALA A 81 0.59 -4.08 -7.32
CA ALA A 81 0.83 -3.62 -8.69
C ALA A 81 -0.32 -2.73 -9.22
N VAL A 82 -1.55 -3.05 -8.84
CA VAL A 82 -2.76 -2.30 -9.23
C VAL A 82 -2.86 -0.99 -8.45
N GLY A 83 -2.57 -0.99 -7.15
CA GLY A 83 -2.77 0.13 -6.23
C GLY A 83 -1.65 1.18 -6.19
N ALA A 84 -0.46 0.90 -6.72
CA ALA A 84 0.73 1.75 -6.60
C ALA A 84 0.63 3.14 -7.25
N GLY A 85 -0.36 3.37 -8.12
CA GLY A 85 -0.48 4.61 -8.88
C GLY A 85 0.58 4.74 -9.98
N THR A 86 0.90 5.97 -10.38
CA THR A 86 1.89 6.23 -11.45
C THR A 86 2.75 7.43 -11.13
N PHE A 87 4.06 7.26 -11.24
CA PHE A 87 5.02 8.34 -11.08
C PHE A 87 5.48 8.92 -12.43
N ASN A 88 5.32 10.22 -12.59
CA ASN A 88 5.85 10.94 -13.74
C ASN A 88 7.23 11.52 -13.40
N ALA A 89 8.28 10.86 -13.86
CA ALA A 89 9.67 11.29 -13.62
C ALA A 89 10.02 12.65 -14.24
N ALA A 90 9.30 13.11 -15.27
CA ALA A 90 9.58 14.41 -15.89
C ALA A 90 9.05 15.58 -15.05
N THR A 91 7.96 15.37 -14.31
CA THR A 91 7.37 16.40 -13.43
C THR A 91 7.65 16.14 -11.96
N GLY A 92 8.18 14.97 -11.60
CA GLY A 92 8.37 14.54 -10.21
C GLY A 92 7.05 14.32 -9.48
N THR A 93 5.97 14.03 -10.20
CA THR A 93 4.61 13.97 -9.64
C THR A 93 4.12 12.55 -9.60
N TRP A 94 3.69 12.09 -8.43
CA TRP A 94 2.93 10.86 -8.28
C TRP A 94 1.44 11.13 -8.47
N THR A 95 0.71 10.16 -9.04
CA THR A 95 -0.74 10.23 -9.23
C THR A 95 -1.35 8.90 -8.78
N PRO A 96 -2.32 8.90 -7.86
CA PRO A 96 -2.92 7.69 -7.36
C PRO A 96 -3.76 7.00 -8.44
N ALA A 97 -3.86 5.67 -8.36
CA ALA A 97 -4.83 4.92 -9.13
C ALA A 97 -6.25 5.14 -8.57
N THR A 98 -7.27 5.01 -9.42
CA THR A 98 -8.69 5.13 -9.05
C THR A 98 -9.42 3.83 -9.34
N ASN A 99 -8.95 2.75 -8.73
CA ASN A 99 -9.34 1.38 -9.07
C ASN A 99 -9.82 0.57 -7.86
N GLY A 100 -10.17 1.24 -6.76
CA GLY A 100 -10.74 0.63 -5.56
C GLY A 100 -9.70 0.08 -4.57
N VAL A 101 -8.40 0.23 -4.86
CA VAL A 101 -7.29 -0.11 -3.97
C VAL A 101 -6.20 0.96 -4.07
N TYR A 102 -5.57 1.25 -2.94
CA TYR A 102 -4.39 2.12 -2.87
C TYR A 102 -3.26 1.29 -2.28
N CYS A 103 -2.05 1.41 -2.82
CA CYS A 103 -0.87 0.77 -2.27
C CYS A 103 0.30 1.75 -2.24
N PHE A 104 1.13 1.64 -1.22
CA PHE A 104 2.38 2.37 -1.11
C PHE A 104 3.41 1.58 -0.32
N ASP A 105 4.67 1.77 -0.70
CA ASP A 105 5.82 1.28 0.04
C ASP A 105 5.95 2.07 1.36
N ILE A 106 6.08 1.39 2.49
CA ILE A 106 6.30 2.05 3.77
C ILE A 106 7.71 2.66 3.88
N GLU A 107 8.67 2.27 3.03
CA GLU A 107 9.95 2.94 2.83
C GLU A 107 9.83 4.00 1.71
N ILE A 108 9.59 5.24 2.10
CA ILE A 108 9.11 6.27 1.19
C ILE A 108 10.27 6.98 0.49
N TYR A 109 10.29 6.88 -0.82
CA TYR A 109 11.30 7.57 -1.63
C TYR A 109 11.21 9.11 -1.58
N ASN A 110 10.00 9.67 -1.69
CA ASN A 110 9.82 11.13 -1.72
C ASN A 110 9.41 11.68 -0.36
N LEU A 111 10.41 12.02 0.45
CA LEU A 111 10.20 12.53 1.81
C LEU A 111 9.55 13.92 1.87
N THR A 112 9.47 14.65 0.75
CA THR A 112 8.92 16.01 0.72
C THR A 112 7.39 16.00 0.78
N THR A 113 6.75 14.98 0.22
CA THR A 113 5.29 14.87 0.08
C THR A 113 4.73 13.56 0.63
N MET A 114 5.51 12.82 1.43
CA MET A 114 5.15 11.51 2.00
C MET A 114 3.70 11.41 2.47
N TYR A 115 3.27 12.30 3.38
CA TYR A 115 1.93 12.21 3.96
C TYR A 115 0.86 12.91 3.10
N THR A 116 1.27 13.86 2.26
CA THR A 116 0.42 14.44 1.24
C THR A 116 0.01 13.38 0.21
N ASP A 117 0.97 12.62 -0.30
CA ASP A 117 0.73 11.53 -1.24
C ASP A 117 -0.09 10.41 -0.57
N PHE A 118 0.16 10.10 0.70
CA PHE A 118 -0.69 9.18 1.47
C PHE A 118 -2.15 9.63 1.53
N LEU A 119 -2.41 10.88 1.90
CA LEU A 119 -3.77 11.41 1.95
C LEU A 119 -4.43 11.41 0.57
N LEU A 120 -3.70 11.79 -0.49
CA LEU A 120 -4.21 11.73 -1.87
C LEU A 120 -4.49 10.29 -2.34
N GLY A 121 -3.69 9.32 -1.90
CA GLY A 121 -3.93 7.89 -2.13
C GLY A 121 -5.19 7.40 -1.43
N VAL A 122 -5.38 7.74 -0.16
CA VAL A 122 -6.61 7.41 0.56
C VAL A 122 -7.83 8.10 -0.09
N SER A 123 -7.71 9.37 -0.49
CA SER A 123 -8.76 10.08 -1.23
C SER A 123 -9.14 9.41 -2.55
N SER A 124 -8.23 8.70 -3.20
CA SER A 124 -8.52 8.07 -4.49
C SER A 124 -9.43 6.85 -4.39
N LEU A 125 -9.56 6.27 -3.18
CA LEU A 125 -10.45 5.15 -2.89
C LEU A 125 -11.93 5.53 -3.01
N ASP A 126 -12.28 6.77 -2.66
CA ASP A 126 -13.62 7.34 -2.76
C ASP A 126 -13.56 8.87 -2.69
N LYS A 127 -13.42 9.55 -3.84
CA LYS A 127 -13.27 11.02 -3.88
C LYS A 127 -14.52 11.78 -3.44
N GLU A 128 -15.68 11.14 -3.43
CA GLU A 128 -16.92 11.80 -2.99
C GLU A 128 -16.98 11.86 -1.46
N GLU A 129 -16.51 10.81 -0.77
CA GLU A 129 -16.52 10.74 0.69
C GLU A 129 -15.20 11.21 1.34
N LEU A 130 -14.06 11.04 0.67
CA LEU A 130 -12.72 11.26 1.22
C LEU A 130 -11.97 12.41 0.54
N ASP A 131 -12.65 13.52 0.22
CA ASP A 131 -12.01 14.71 -0.36
C ASP A 131 -11.21 15.50 0.69
N PHE A 132 -9.92 15.18 0.85
CA PHE A 132 -9.01 15.92 1.73
C PHE A 132 -8.45 17.15 1.00
N GLN A 133 -8.60 18.31 1.62
CA GLN A 133 -8.25 19.60 1.02
C GLN A 133 -7.21 20.34 1.86
N ASN A 134 -6.52 21.31 1.25
CA ASN A 134 -5.56 22.19 1.94
C ASN A 134 -4.51 21.41 2.75
N ILE A 135 -3.98 20.33 2.18
CA ILE A 135 -2.98 19.48 2.83
C ILE A 135 -1.66 20.25 2.93
N THR A 136 -1.06 20.24 4.13
CA THR A 136 0.26 20.83 4.39
C THR A 136 1.04 19.95 5.35
N GLU A 137 2.35 19.84 5.13
CA GLU A 137 3.28 19.16 6.01
C GLU A 137 4.26 20.17 6.64
N ASP A 138 4.18 20.37 7.94
CA ASP A 138 5.18 21.13 8.70
C ASP A 138 6.30 20.20 9.17
N THR A 139 7.50 20.47 8.67
CA THR A 139 8.74 19.73 8.95
C THR A 139 9.72 20.52 9.81
N SER A 140 9.30 21.63 10.42
CA SER A 140 10.16 22.50 11.23
C SER A 140 10.76 21.82 12.46
N GLN A 141 10.18 20.70 12.90
CA GLN A 141 10.67 19.88 14.02
C GLN A 141 11.40 18.60 13.57
N VAL A 142 11.70 18.45 12.28
CA VAL A 142 12.46 17.31 11.75
C VAL A 142 13.96 17.60 11.81
N ASN A 143 14.72 16.66 12.37
CA ASN A 143 16.17 16.60 12.22
C ASN A 143 16.52 15.68 11.05
N TRP A 144 16.80 16.27 9.89
CA TRP A 144 17.12 15.54 8.67
C TRP A 144 18.47 14.81 8.69
N GLU A 145 19.42 15.25 9.54
CA GLU A 145 20.73 14.59 9.64
C GLU A 145 20.62 13.29 10.43
N GLU A 146 19.81 13.28 11.48
CA GLU A 146 19.61 12.10 12.33
C GLU A 146 18.42 11.24 11.88
N GLY A 147 17.57 11.75 10.98
CA GLY A 147 16.36 11.08 10.53
C GLY A 147 15.31 10.94 11.64
N THR A 148 15.24 11.92 12.54
CA THR A 148 14.37 11.92 13.72
C THR A 148 13.56 13.21 13.85
N GLY A 149 12.72 13.30 14.89
CA GLY A 149 11.88 14.46 15.16
C GLY A 149 10.44 14.24 14.73
N LYS A 150 9.69 15.33 14.58
CA LYS A 150 8.24 15.27 14.33
C LYS A 150 7.86 16.02 13.08
N ARG A 151 6.85 15.50 12.39
CA ARG A 151 6.17 16.16 11.28
C ARG A 151 4.70 16.32 11.60
N THR A 152 4.15 17.50 11.34
CA THR A 152 2.72 17.78 11.53
C THR A 152 2.03 17.85 10.17
N VAL A 153 1.02 17.01 9.96
CA VAL A 153 0.25 16.95 8.71
C VAL A 153 -1.12 17.56 8.97
N SER A 154 -1.42 18.70 8.37
CA SER A 154 -2.71 19.39 8.51
C SER A 154 -3.52 19.30 7.22
N PHE A 155 -4.84 19.12 7.35
CA PHE A 155 -5.76 19.08 6.21
C PHE A 155 -7.18 19.52 6.62
N THR A 156 -8.01 19.81 5.64
CA THR A 156 -9.44 20.09 5.80
C THR A 156 -10.24 18.94 5.22
N TRP A 157 -11.25 18.48 5.95
CA TRP A 157 -12.19 17.46 5.48
C TRP A 157 -13.59 17.76 6.00
N ASN A 158 -14.59 17.71 5.12
CA ASN A 158 -15.99 18.03 5.45
C ASN A 158 -16.16 19.36 6.21
N GLY A 159 -15.38 20.38 5.82
CA GLY A 159 -15.40 21.72 6.43
C GLY A 159 -14.76 21.83 7.82
N LYS A 160 -14.13 20.77 8.33
CA LYS A 160 -13.37 20.77 9.59
C LYS A 160 -11.88 20.63 9.31
N SER A 161 -11.06 21.26 10.16
CA SER A 161 -9.61 21.12 10.11
C SER A 161 -9.15 19.98 11.02
N TYR A 162 -8.22 19.18 10.53
CA TYR A 162 -7.59 18.08 11.24
C TYR A 162 -6.07 18.22 11.18
N SER A 163 -5.40 17.61 12.15
CA SER A 163 -3.95 17.53 12.23
C SER A 163 -3.55 16.14 12.71
N LEU A 164 -2.54 15.56 12.07
CA LEU A 164 -1.91 14.30 12.45
C LEU A 164 -0.46 14.59 12.83
N GLU A 165 0.05 13.95 13.88
CA GLU A 165 1.47 14.00 14.21
C GLU A 165 2.15 12.70 13.75
N ALA A 166 3.27 12.83 13.06
CA ALA A 166 4.10 11.73 12.61
C ALA A 166 5.48 11.79 13.27
N GLU A 167 5.96 10.67 13.79
CA GLU A 167 7.34 10.50 14.21
C GLU A 167 8.22 10.21 12.97
N MET A 168 9.33 10.94 12.85
CA MET A 168 10.27 10.73 11.74
C MET A 168 11.19 9.55 12.06
N HIS A 169 11.27 8.61 11.12
CA HIS A 169 12.17 7.45 11.17
C HIS A 169 12.91 7.28 9.84
N ASN A 170 13.82 8.21 9.53
CA ASN A 170 14.43 8.35 8.21
C ASN A 170 13.36 8.44 7.10
N ASP A 171 13.30 7.44 6.23
CA ASP A 171 12.36 7.30 5.14
C ASP A 171 11.16 6.39 5.44
N TRP A 172 11.07 5.85 6.65
CA TRP A 172 9.97 4.97 7.04
C TRP A 172 8.71 5.78 7.38
N PHE A 173 7.59 5.39 6.78
CA PHE A 173 6.27 5.90 7.07
C PHE A 173 5.84 5.55 8.50
N ASP A 174 5.31 6.53 9.24
CA ASP A 174 4.75 6.28 10.57
C ASP A 174 3.32 5.72 10.47
N ALA A 175 3.17 4.42 10.72
CA ALA A 175 1.88 3.74 10.75
C ALA A 175 0.89 4.33 11.78
N GLY A 176 1.38 5.08 12.78
CA GLY A 176 0.56 5.87 13.70
C GLY A 176 -0.33 6.89 12.98
N VAL A 177 0.16 7.47 11.88
CA VAL A 177 -0.60 8.44 11.07
C VAL A 177 -1.77 7.77 10.36
N ALA A 178 -1.56 6.61 9.76
CA ALA A 178 -2.62 5.83 9.12
C ALA A 178 -3.67 5.36 10.15
N ASN A 179 -3.22 4.97 11.35
CA ASN A 179 -4.09 4.61 12.47
C ASN A 179 -4.97 5.77 12.95
N GLU A 180 -4.40 6.96 13.09
CA GLU A 180 -5.14 8.14 13.52
C GLU A 180 -6.13 8.60 12.44
N LEU A 181 -5.70 8.63 11.16
CA LEU A 181 -6.59 8.91 10.04
C LEU A 181 -7.76 7.92 9.97
N GLY A 182 -7.48 6.62 10.14
CA GLY A 182 -8.50 5.56 10.15
C GLY A 182 -9.55 5.77 11.24
N LYS A 183 -9.16 6.24 12.43
CA LYS A 183 -10.09 6.61 13.51
C LYS A 183 -10.95 7.82 13.12
N ILE A 184 -10.32 8.88 12.61
CA ILE A 184 -11.02 10.10 12.15
C ILE A 184 -12.07 9.74 11.10
N ILE A 185 -11.71 8.93 10.10
CA ILE A 185 -12.63 8.48 9.06
C ILE A 185 -13.77 7.68 9.67
N LYS A 186 -13.47 6.65 10.47
CA LYS A 186 -14.48 5.80 11.10
C LYS A 186 -15.49 6.56 11.97
N GLU A 187 -15.04 7.60 12.67
CA GLU A 187 -15.90 8.44 13.52
C GLU A 187 -16.83 9.38 12.73
N ASN A 188 -16.47 9.70 11.47
CA ASN A 188 -17.22 10.65 10.64
C ASN A 188 -17.92 9.98 9.44
N SER A 189 -17.59 8.74 9.12
CA SER A 189 -18.28 7.90 8.15
C SER A 189 -19.42 7.10 8.81
N LYS A 190 -20.42 6.67 8.03
CA LYS A 190 -21.57 5.94 8.57
C LYS A 190 -21.23 4.49 8.92
N ASP A 191 -20.69 3.77 7.95
CA ASP A 191 -20.50 2.32 7.97
C ASP A 191 -19.18 1.85 7.35
N LYS A 192 -18.48 2.72 6.61
CA LYS A 192 -17.17 2.46 6.03
C LYS A 192 -16.02 2.88 6.96
N GLN A 193 -14.87 2.22 6.82
CA GLN A 193 -13.60 2.57 7.46
C GLN A 193 -12.42 2.15 6.57
N LEU A 194 -11.21 2.52 6.96
CA LEU A 194 -10.01 2.00 6.32
C LEU A 194 -9.71 0.58 6.76
N PHE A 195 -9.30 -0.25 5.81
CA PHE A 195 -8.75 -1.58 6.02
C PHE A 195 -7.38 -1.67 5.36
N PHE A 196 -6.46 -2.38 6.01
CA PHE A 196 -5.06 -2.51 5.63
C PHE A 196 -4.70 -3.99 5.46
N ALA A 197 -3.80 -4.27 4.54
CA ALA A 197 -3.14 -5.57 4.35
C ALA A 197 -1.66 -5.36 4.05
N ASP A 198 -0.82 -6.29 4.47
CA ASP A 198 0.58 -6.38 4.05
C ASP A 198 0.74 -7.31 2.84
N ASP A 199 1.83 -7.14 2.09
CA ASP A 199 2.24 -8.05 1.03
C ASP A 199 3.25 -9.12 1.49
N GLY A 200 3.52 -9.19 2.80
CA GLY A 200 4.59 -9.98 3.40
C GLY A 200 5.96 -9.31 3.40
N TYR A 201 6.09 -8.09 2.87
CA TYR A 201 7.34 -7.32 2.81
C TYR A 201 7.15 -5.88 3.32
N GLN A 202 7.10 -4.89 2.42
CA GLN A 202 7.13 -3.46 2.75
C GLN A 202 5.91 -2.70 2.22
N GLU A 203 5.05 -3.35 1.43
CA GLU A 203 3.92 -2.67 0.81
C GLU A 203 2.72 -2.66 1.75
N CYS A 204 2.07 -1.51 1.86
CA CYS A 204 0.84 -1.31 2.61
C CYS A 204 -0.33 -1.13 1.63
N ILE A 205 -1.23 -2.10 1.62
CA ILE A 205 -2.42 -2.13 0.77
C ILE A 205 -3.60 -1.58 1.57
N VAL A 206 -4.31 -0.60 1.03
CA VAL A 206 -5.37 0.15 1.70
C VAL A 206 -6.69 0.06 0.92
N PHE A 207 -7.77 -0.17 1.66
CA PHE A 207 -9.15 -0.16 1.19
C PHE A 207 -10.01 0.78 2.05
N TYR A 208 -11.05 1.36 1.45
CA TYR A 208 -12.10 2.09 2.18
C TYR A 208 -13.45 1.42 1.93
N ARG A 209 -13.93 0.65 2.90
CA ARG A 209 -15.05 -0.28 2.74
C ARG A 209 -15.82 -0.47 4.05
N ASP A 210 -17.01 -1.02 3.96
CA ASP A 210 -17.75 -1.50 5.13
C ASP A 210 -17.22 -2.87 5.60
N LYS A 211 -17.69 -3.29 6.78
CA LYS A 211 -17.24 -4.56 7.40
C LYS A 211 -17.70 -5.79 6.62
N GLU A 212 -18.89 -5.78 6.02
CA GLU A 212 -19.42 -6.93 5.29
C GLU A 212 -18.57 -7.20 4.04
N TRP A 213 -18.21 -6.15 3.30
CA TRP A 213 -17.28 -6.22 2.18
C TRP A 213 -15.94 -6.82 2.64
N ALA A 214 -15.36 -6.33 3.75
CA ALA A 214 -14.06 -6.78 4.22
C ALA A 214 -14.07 -8.24 4.68
N ASP A 215 -15.13 -8.69 5.34
CA ASP A 215 -15.29 -10.08 5.77
C ASP A 215 -15.45 -11.02 4.55
N ASN A 216 -16.22 -10.61 3.54
CA ASN A 216 -16.38 -11.38 2.30
C ASN A 216 -15.10 -11.41 1.46
N PHE A 217 -14.37 -10.29 1.40
CA PHE A 217 -13.09 -10.21 0.71
C PHE A 217 -12.09 -11.20 1.29
N GLN A 218 -11.86 -11.15 2.61
CA GLN A 218 -10.95 -12.06 3.31
C GLN A 218 -11.33 -13.53 3.09
N LYS A 219 -12.63 -13.84 3.08
CA LYS A 219 -13.12 -15.20 2.87
C LYS A 219 -12.81 -15.72 1.44
N GLU A 220 -13.00 -14.87 0.43
CA GLU A 220 -12.84 -15.28 -0.98
C GLU A 220 -11.38 -15.30 -1.46
N THR A 221 -10.56 -14.40 -0.91
CA THR A 221 -9.17 -14.23 -1.32
C THR A 221 -8.16 -14.88 -0.37
N GLY A 222 -8.50 -15.02 0.91
CA GLY A 222 -7.59 -15.46 1.95
C GLY A 222 -6.66 -14.36 2.49
N LEU A 223 -6.63 -13.17 1.88
CA LEU A 223 -5.81 -12.06 2.31
C LEU A 223 -6.43 -11.39 3.54
N VAL A 224 -5.69 -11.32 4.64
CA VAL A 224 -6.17 -10.77 5.92
C VAL A 224 -6.28 -9.25 5.84
N LEU A 225 -7.39 -8.70 6.33
CA LEU A 225 -7.63 -7.27 6.42
C LEU A 225 -7.75 -6.82 7.88
N SER A 226 -7.03 -5.75 8.23
CA SER A 226 -7.01 -5.16 9.57
C SER A 226 -7.48 -3.71 9.55
N PRO A 227 -8.18 -3.19 10.58
CA PRO A 227 -8.52 -1.77 10.67
C PRO A 227 -7.32 -0.86 11.01
N THR A 228 -6.15 -1.46 11.24
CA THR A 228 -4.87 -0.80 11.51
C THR A 228 -3.78 -1.45 10.66
N PRO A 229 -2.82 -0.70 10.09
CA PRO A 229 -1.66 -1.28 9.44
C PRO A 229 -0.77 -2.03 10.44
#